data_AF-A0A6P1J5V8-F1
#
_entry.id   AF-A0A6P1J5V8-F1
#
_cell.length_a   1.000
_cell.length_b   1.000
_cell.length_c   1.000
_cell.angle_alpha   90.00
_cell.angle_beta   90.00
_cell.angle_gamma   90.00
#
_symmetry.space_group_name_H-M   'P 1'
#
loop_
_entity.id
_entity.type
_entity.pdbx_description
1 polymer ?
#
loop_
_entity_poly.entity_id
_entity_poly.type
_entity_poly.pdbx_seq_one_letter_code
_entity_poly.pdbx_strand_id
1 'polypeptide(L)'
;MTLRSIAQSTGHVNITPLTELVLARAAKQASSSLDDVDGLALLELASFLEVAQSEVITILVAQGFPASDLAVFTGQFQATKGDSYDDLLEHIALSLADDGKTLDDLIEVISEADPEDVPPLPNTAILSAAAVGTMPQINKASLSIEEGLLKMSLEAGSNTVGGFVGGGAGNKAVLQLAGLNGMKLRDFHSMTVELQGDEAGVTSQPVSPYVAINLTIDPQCSADPIPSDATLNQLRERRRILSFDPYYHFIQPAPHLSSEELRVMTVTPATPGWRPSAGTAILGKSQPDFNPNNHAGRLEEFDFESYPEACIVDGATGDAGMYRDVTDETCATSNALDGTASARCGLPYSGALLFLGSSSATQVSNWLVKEIKVFRKENVNGGGTPDDSVEQAIRTYRFQ
;
A
#
# COMPACT_ATOMS: atom_id res chain seq x y z
N MET A 1 -42.88 2.39 -16.67
CA MET A 1 -42.50 1.05 -16.17
C MET A 1 -40.99 1.11 -16.09
N THR A 2 -40.45 1.19 -14.88
CA THR A 2 -39.01 1.47 -14.68
C THR A 2 -38.19 0.19 -14.82
N LEU A 3 -36.89 0.29 -15.10
CA LEU A 3 -36.01 -0.87 -15.17
C LEU A 3 -35.97 -1.64 -13.83
N ARG A 4 -36.03 -0.91 -12.70
CA ARG A 4 -36.22 -1.46 -11.34
C ARG A 4 -37.49 -2.32 -11.23
N SER A 5 -38.62 -1.87 -11.79
CA SER A 5 -39.88 -2.62 -11.76
C SER A 5 -39.85 -3.90 -12.62
N ILE A 6 -39.06 -3.92 -13.71
CA ILE A 6 -38.87 -5.10 -14.56
C ILE A 6 -37.97 -6.12 -13.84
N ALA A 7 -36.85 -5.68 -13.26
CA ALA A 7 -35.96 -6.53 -12.45
C ALA A 7 -36.72 -7.21 -11.29
N GLN A 8 -37.48 -6.44 -10.50
CA GLN A 8 -38.31 -6.94 -9.40
C GLN A 8 -39.38 -7.95 -9.86
N SER A 9 -39.90 -7.84 -11.08
CA SER A 9 -40.94 -8.74 -11.62
C SER A 9 -40.46 -10.15 -11.96
N THR A 10 -39.14 -10.34 -12.18
CA THR A 10 -38.57 -11.62 -12.65
C THR A 10 -37.99 -12.47 -11.52
N GLY A 11 -37.90 -11.94 -10.29
CA GLY A 11 -37.49 -12.70 -9.09
C GLY A 11 -36.03 -13.19 -9.07
N HIS A 12 -35.22 -12.80 -10.05
CA HIS A 12 -33.84 -13.29 -10.23
C HIS A 12 -32.79 -12.18 -10.36
N VAL A 13 -33.17 -10.93 -10.63
CA VAL A 13 -32.25 -9.79 -10.68
C VAL A 13 -32.30 -9.05 -9.36
N ASN A 14 -31.28 -9.23 -8.53
CA ASN A 14 -31.07 -8.37 -7.37
C ASN A 14 -30.50 -7.02 -7.84
N ILE A 15 -31.17 -5.94 -7.45
CA ILE A 15 -30.61 -4.59 -7.61
C ILE A 15 -29.67 -4.37 -6.43
N THR A 16 -28.36 -4.36 -6.72
CA THR A 16 -27.27 -4.19 -5.76
C THR A 16 -26.43 -2.97 -6.16
N PRO A 17 -25.50 -2.50 -5.30
CA PRO A 17 -24.53 -1.48 -5.68
C PRO A 17 -23.79 -1.75 -6.99
N LEU A 18 -23.42 -3.00 -7.27
CA LEU A 18 -22.76 -3.41 -8.52
C LEU A 18 -23.71 -3.36 -9.72
N THR A 19 -24.99 -3.71 -9.54
CA THR A 19 -26.03 -3.54 -10.56
C THR A 19 -26.26 -2.07 -10.89
N GLU A 20 -26.29 -1.19 -9.90
CA GLU A 20 -26.48 0.26 -10.08
C GLU A 20 -25.25 0.94 -10.70
N LEU A 21 -24.03 0.50 -10.36
CA LEU A 21 -22.78 0.95 -11.01
C LEU A 21 -22.73 0.60 -12.50
N VAL A 22 -23.05 -0.64 -12.89
CA VAL A 22 -23.04 -1.04 -14.31
C VAL A 22 -24.15 -0.33 -15.10
N LEU A 23 -25.31 -0.08 -14.50
CA LEU A 23 -26.37 0.72 -15.11
C LEU A 23 -25.94 2.18 -15.32
N ALA A 24 -25.31 2.80 -14.32
CA ALA A 24 -24.79 4.17 -14.44
C ALA A 24 -23.68 4.28 -15.50
N ARG A 25 -22.79 3.29 -15.56
CA ARG A 25 -21.73 3.20 -16.59
C ARG A 25 -22.30 3.03 -17.99
N ALA A 26 -23.29 2.15 -18.17
CA ALA A 26 -23.95 1.95 -19.45
C ALA A 26 -24.72 3.20 -19.93
N ALA A 27 -25.26 3.98 -19.00
CA ALA A 27 -25.99 5.21 -19.28
C ALA A 27 -25.08 6.45 -19.44
N LYS A 28 -23.86 6.42 -18.89
CA LYS A 28 -22.97 7.56 -18.70
C LYS A 28 -23.61 8.71 -17.91
N GLN A 29 -24.31 8.36 -16.84
CA GLN A 29 -24.99 9.27 -15.91
C GLN A 29 -25.43 8.50 -14.65
N ALA A 30 -25.72 9.19 -13.55
CA ALA A 30 -26.15 8.56 -12.29
C ALA A 30 -27.39 7.67 -12.48
N SER A 31 -27.44 6.51 -11.81
CA SER A 31 -28.49 5.48 -11.98
C SER A 31 -29.91 5.99 -11.71
N SER A 32 -30.08 6.99 -10.85
CA SER A 32 -31.35 7.66 -10.53
C SER A 32 -31.98 8.39 -11.72
N SER A 33 -31.20 8.78 -12.73
CA SER A 33 -31.72 9.32 -13.99
C SER A 33 -32.54 8.31 -14.81
N LEU A 34 -32.45 7.02 -14.47
CA LEU A 34 -33.08 5.92 -15.21
C LEU A 34 -34.49 5.55 -14.72
N ASP A 35 -35.01 6.22 -13.69
CA ASP A 35 -36.36 5.93 -13.17
C ASP A 35 -37.49 6.41 -14.10
N ASP A 36 -37.29 7.47 -14.89
CA ASP A 36 -38.34 8.08 -15.75
C ASP A 36 -38.16 7.86 -17.28
N VAL A 37 -37.14 7.12 -17.73
CA VAL A 37 -36.90 6.91 -19.18
C VAL A 37 -37.93 5.99 -19.83
N ASP A 38 -38.16 6.20 -21.15
CA ASP A 38 -39.09 5.37 -21.92
C ASP A 38 -38.51 3.99 -22.30
N GLY A 39 -39.40 3.08 -22.71
CA GLY A 39 -39.06 1.69 -23.00
C GLY A 39 -38.18 1.47 -24.25
N LEU A 40 -38.01 2.46 -25.14
CA LEU A 40 -37.06 2.39 -26.25
C LEU A 40 -35.66 2.77 -25.77
N ALA A 41 -35.53 3.84 -24.97
CA ALA A 41 -34.27 4.21 -24.34
C ALA A 41 -33.73 3.09 -23.41
N LEU A 42 -34.61 2.40 -22.68
CA LEU A 42 -34.22 1.24 -21.87
C LEU A 42 -33.78 0.02 -22.72
N LEU A 43 -34.30 -0.14 -23.94
CA LEU A 43 -33.85 -1.18 -24.88
C LEU A 43 -32.50 -0.84 -25.53
N GLU A 44 -32.24 0.44 -25.78
CA GLU A 44 -30.94 0.93 -26.25
C GLU A 44 -29.87 0.76 -25.15
N LEU A 45 -30.18 1.18 -23.92
CA LEU A 45 -29.33 0.97 -22.73
C LEU A 45 -28.98 -0.51 -22.51
N ALA A 46 -29.95 -1.42 -22.71
CA ALA A 46 -29.74 -2.85 -22.57
C ALA A 46 -28.63 -3.41 -23.50
N SER A 47 -28.36 -2.75 -24.64
CA SER A 47 -27.30 -3.16 -25.57
C SER A 47 -25.88 -2.80 -25.10
N PHE A 48 -25.74 -1.89 -24.13
CA PHE A 48 -24.44 -1.46 -23.58
C PHE A 48 -24.04 -2.20 -22.30
N LEU A 49 -24.93 -2.98 -21.69
CA LEU A 49 -24.71 -3.60 -20.36
C LEU A 49 -23.52 -4.57 -20.31
N GLU A 50 -23.26 -5.33 -21.37
CA GLU A 50 -22.14 -6.28 -21.44
C GLU A 50 -20.78 -5.55 -21.49
N VAL A 51 -20.72 -4.44 -22.25
CA VAL A 51 -19.54 -3.57 -22.33
C VAL A 51 -19.33 -2.85 -21.01
N ALA A 52 -20.39 -2.25 -20.45
CA ALA A 52 -20.32 -1.56 -19.17
C ALA A 52 -19.96 -2.48 -18.00
N GLN A 53 -20.42 -3.74 -17.98
CA GLN A 53 -19.98 -4.72 -16.99
C GLN A 53 -18.48 -5.01 -17.11
N SER A 54 -17.99 -5.18 -18.34
CA SER A 54 -16.57 -5.41 -18.64
C SER A 54 -15.68 -4.21 -18.27
N GLU A 55 -16.16 -2.99 -18.51
CA GLU A 55 -15.48 -1.75 -18.09
C GLU A 55 -15.45 -1.62 -16.57
N VAL A 56 -16.57 -1.84 -15.87
CA VAL A 56 -16.61 -1.80 -14.38
C VAL A 56 -15.69 -2.86 -13.76
N ILE A 57 -15.63 -4.08 -14.34
CA ILE A 57 -14.68 -5.12 -13.91
C ILE A 57 -13.23 -4.66 -14.11
N THR A 58 -12.91 -4.10 -15.29
CA THR A 58 -11.56 -3.60 -15.60
C THR A 58 -11.12 -2.52 -14.60
N ILE A 59 -12.01 -1.57 -14.32
CA ILE A 59 -11.78 -0.47 -13.37
C ILE A 59 -11.58 -1.02 -11.95
N LEU A 60 -12.50 -1.88 -11.46
CA LEU A 60 -12.41 -2.44 -10.11
C LEU A 60 -11.15 -3.31 -9.92
N VAL A 61 -10.78 -4.13 -10.91
CA VAL A 61 -9.56 -4.95 -10.88
C VAL A 61 -8.29 -4.10 -10.94
N ALA A 62 -8.25 -3.05 -11.78
CA ALA A 62 -7.12 -2.11 -11.83
C ALA A 62 -6.94 -1.35 -10.50
N GLN A 63 -8.05 -1.03 -9.82
CA GLN A 63 -8.07 -0.41 -8.50
C GLN A 63 -7.87 -1.44 -7.35
N GLY A 64 -7.65 -2.72 -7.67
CA GLY A 64 -7.29 -3.76 -6.71
C GLY A 64 -8.44 -4.33 -5.88
N PHE A 65 -9.66 -4.35 -6.44
CA PHE A 65 -10.79 -5.11 -5.90
C PHE A 65 -10.86 -6.51 -6.55
N PRO A 66 -11.34 -7.55 -5.84
CA PRO A 66 -11.43 -8.93 -6.35
C PRO A 66 -12.63 -9.15 -7.30
N ALA A 67 -12.73 -8.35 -8.37
CA ALA A 67 -13.89 -8.30 -9.27
C ALA A 67 -13.75 -9.15 -10.56
N SER A 68 -12.73 -10.01 -10.67
CA SER A 68 -12.39 -10.75 -11.90
C SER A 68 -13.51 -11.62 -12.48
N ASP A 69 -14.33 -12.21 -11.60
CA ASP A 69 -15.34 -13.23 -11.96
C ASP A 69 -16.78 -12.71 -11.77
N LEU A 70 -16.95 -11.37 -11.79
CA LEU A 70 -18.19 -10.71 -11.45
C LEU A 70 -19.29 -10.86 -12.53
N ALA A 71 -20.32 -11.65 -12.23
CA ALA A 71 -21.45 -11.93 -13.11
C ALA A 71 -22.72 -11.13 -12.73
N VAL A 72 -22.71 -9.80 -12.92
CA VAL A 72 -23.73 -8.86 -12.37
C VAL A 72 -25.18 -9.25 -12.71
N PHE A 73 -25.46 -9.58 -13.97
CA PHE A 73 -26.84 -9.85 -14.44
C PHE A 73 -27.20 -11.34 -14.53
N THR A 74 -26.26 -12.25 -14.24
CA THR A 74 -26.43 -13.70 -14.47
C THR A 74 -26.04 -14.58 -13.29
N GLY A 75 -25.32 -14.04 -12.30
CA GLY A 75 -25.00 -14.73 -11.05
C GLY A 75 -26.21 -14.83 -10.11
N GLN A 76 -26.20 -15.85 -9.25
CA GLN A 76 -27.13 -15.95 -8.12
C GLN A 76 -26.48 -15.31 -6.89
N PHE A 77 -26.87 -14.10 -6.56
CA PHE A 77 -26.46 -13.45 -5.31
C PHE A 77 -26.90 -14.29 -4.10
N GLN A 78 -25.95 -14.63 -3.22
CA GLN A 78 -26.20 -15.32 -1.97
C GLN A 78 -25.53 -14.55 -0.84
N ALA A 79 -26.34 -13.95 0.05
CA ALA A 79 -25.85 -13.24 1.23
C ALA A 79 -25.27 -14.24 2.24
N THR A 80 -24.02 -14.64 2.07
CA THR A 80 -23.32 -15.71 2.79
C THR A 80 -21.81 -15.57 2.58
N LYS A 81 -21.10 -15.20 3.65
CA LYS A 81 -19.64 -15.07 3.70
C LYS A 81 -18.90 -16.17 2.93
N GLY A 82 -18.02 -15.78 2.01
CA GLY A 82 -17.31 -16.66 1.09
C GLY A 82 -17.98 -16.81 -0.28
N ASP A 83 -19.15 -16.21 -0.50
CA ASP A 83 -19.66 -15.89 -1.83
C ASP A 83 -18.91 -14.65 -2.36
N SER A 84 -18.27 -14.76 -3.53
CA SER A 84 -17.41 -13.70 -4.05
C SER A 84 -18.15 -12.43 -4.50
N TYR A 85 -19.47 -12.49 -4.66
CA TYR A 85 -20.29 -11.31 -4.96
C TYR A 85 -20.65 -10.57 -3.66
N ASP A 86 -21.04 -11.30 -2.61
CA ASP A 86 -21.37 -10.75 -1.29
C ASP A 86 -20.12 -10.17 -0.62
N ASP A 87 -19.01 -10.93 -0.59
CA ASP A 87 -17.71 -10.48 -0.06
C ASP A 87 -17.20 -9.21 -0.79
N LEU A 88 -17.46 -9.07 -2.11
CA LEU A 88 -17.10 -7.86 -2.88
C LEU A 88 -18.00 -6.66 -2.55
N LEU A 89 -19.30 -6.88 -2.29
CA LEU A 89 -20.20 -5.82 -1.82
C LEU A 89 -19.79 -5.32 -0.43
N GLU A 90 -19.46 -6.23 0.50
CA GLU A 90 -18.94 -5.86 1.82
C GLU A 90 -17.61 -5.09 1.70
N HIS A 91 -16.70 -5.52 0.82
CA HIS A 91 -15.40 -4.85 0.59
C HIS A 91 -15.58 -3.42 0.03
N ILE A 92 -16.45 -3.22 -0.96
CA ILE A 92 -16.74 -1.88 -1.51
C ILE A 92 -17.41 -1.00 -0.45
N ALA A 93 -18.42 -1.51 0.25
CA ALA A 93 -19.13 -0.75 1.28
C ALA A 93 -18.22 -0.31 2.45
N LEU A 94 -17.33 -1.20 2.91
CA LEU A 94 -16.32 -0.88 3.92
C LEU A 94 -15.34 0.20 3.42
N SER A 95 -14.83 0.03 2.19
CA SER A 95 -13.82 0.93 1.63
C SER A 95 -14.33 2.35 1.45
N LEU A 96 -15.58 2.50 1.01
CA LEU A 96 -16.25 3.80 0.92
C LEU A 96 -16.46 4.40 2.32
N ALA A 97 -16.99 3.62 3.27
CA ALA A 97 -17.23 4.09 4.63
C ALA A 97 -15.95 4.55 5.36
N ASP A 98 -14.81 3.91 5.09
CA ASP A 98 -13.51 4.25 5.69
C ASP A 98 -12.91 5.57 5.19
N ASP A 99 -13.32 6.05 4.01
CA ASP A 99 -12.96 7.36 3.43
C ASP A 99 -14.11 8.39 3.56
N GLY A 100 -15.22 8.02 4.21
CA GLY A 100 -16.41 8.87 4.37
C GLY A 100 -17.25 9.05 3.11
N LYS A 101 -17.06 8.17 2.12
CA LYS A 101 -17.69 8.17 0.79
C LYS A 101 -18.98 7.34 0.76
N THR A 102 -19.76 7.56 -0.29
CA THR A 102 -21.03 6.86 -0.57
C THR A 102 -20.98 6.10 -1.90
N LEU A 103 -22.03 5.32 -2.19
CA LEU A 103 -22.20 4.71 -3.52
C LEU A 103 -22.38 5.77 -4.61
N ASP A 104 -22.99 6.92 -4.30
CA ASP A 104 -23.20 8.00 -5.27
C ASP A 104 -21.86 8.65 -5.66
N ASP A 105 -20.92 8.84 -4.73
CA ASP A 105 -19.54 9.27 -5.05
C ASP A 105 -18.85 8.28 -6.01
N LEU A 106 -19.03 6.97 -5.78
CA LEU A 106 -18.43 5.93 -6.61
C LEU A 106 -19.07 5.87 -8.01
N ILE A 107 -20.37 6.10 -8.10
CA ILE A 107 -21.11 6.24 -9.36
C ILE A 107 -20.66 7.49 -10.14
N GLU A 108 -20.44 8.63 -9.47
CA GLU A 108 -19.93 9.85 -10.10
C GLU A 108 -18.57 9.59 -10.75
N VAL A 109 -17.61 9.02 -10.01
CA VAL A 109 -16.27 8.70 -10.51
C VAL A 109 -16.29 7.67 -11.66
N ILE A 110 -17.10 6.62 -11.57
CA ILE A 110 -17.07 5.50 -12.55
C ILE A 110 -17.95 5.76 -13.78
N SER A 111 -19.01 6.58 -13.71
CA SER A 111 -20.01 6.65 -14.79
C SER A 111 -19.48 7.22 -16.11
N GLU A 112 -18.62 8.23 -16.10
CA GLU A 112 -18.12 8.90 -17.32
C GLU A 112 -16.62 8.68 -17.64
N ALA A 113 -15.78 8.29 -16.67
CA ALA A 113 -14.31 8.24 -16.82
C ALA A 113 -13.81 7.32 -17.96
N ASP A 114 -12.59 7.54 -18.44
CA ASP A 114 -11.91 6.56 -19.29
C ASP A 114 -11.50 5.35 -18.41
N PRO A 115 -11.76 4.08 -18.80
CA PRO A 115 -11.35 2.92 -18.01
C PRO A 115 -9.84 2.83 -17.73
N GLU A 116 -8.99 3.50 -18.52
CA GLU A 116 -7.53 3.60 -18.28
C GLU A 116 -7.11 4.86 -17.49
N ASP A 117 -8.00 5.83 -17.28
CA ASP A 117 -7.75 7.09 -16.55
C ASP A 117 -8.85 7.39 -15.51
N VAL A 118 -9.18 6.39 -14.68
CA VAL A 118 -10.08 6.56 -13.53
C VAL A 118 -9.28 7.08 -12.32
N PRO A 119 -9.75 8.14 -11.63
CA PRO A 119 -9.23 8.53 -10.32
C PRO A 119 -9.12 7.34 -9.36
N PRO A 120 -8.17 7.36 -8.39
CA PRO A 120 -8.07 6.30 -7.40
C PRO A 120 -9.41 6.05 -6.70
N LEU A 121 -9.70 4.79 -6.40
CA LEU A 121 -10.85 4.43 -5.58
C LEU A 121 -10.39 4.12 -4.16
N PRO A 122 -11.10 4.57 -3.10
CA PRO A 122 -10.80 4.15 -1.74
C PRO A 122 -10.93 2.64 -1.63
N ASN A 123 -9.93 1.97 -1.06
CA ASN A 123 -9.88 0.51 -0.98
C ASN A 123 -9.23 0.05 0.33
N THR A 124 -10.04 -0.57 1.21
CA THR A 124 -9.61 -1.13 2.49
C THR A 124 -9.16 -2.58 2.32
N ALA A 125 -7.86 -2.83 2.47
CA ALA A 125 -7.28 -4.16 2.55
C ALA A 125 -7.37 -4.71 3.99
N ILE A 126 -8.19 -5.73 4.21
CA ILE A 126 -8.20 -6.50 5.46
C ILE A 126 -7.11 -7.57 5.38
N LEU A 127 -6.05 -7.41 6.17
CA LEU A 127 -4.96 -8.36 6.30
C LEU A 127 -5.31 -9.38 7.38
N SER A 128 -5.53 -10.64 6.98
CA SER A 128 -5.86 -11.71 7.90
C SER A 128 -4.64 -12.23 8.65
N ALA A 129 -4.85 -12.85 9.82
CA ALA A 129 -3.79 -13.52 10.58
C ALA A 129 -2.98 -14.54 9.76
N ALA A 130 -3.61 -15.20 8.77
CA ALA A 130 -2.94 -16.11 7.84
C ALA A 130 -2.05 -15.37 6.84
N ALA A 131 -2.51 -14.24 6.28
CA ALA A 131 -1.72 -13.43 5.34
C ALA A 131 -0.54 -12.74 6.05
N VAL A 132 -0.74 -12.26 7.28
CA VAL A 132 0.33 -11.71 8.13
C VAL A 132 1.34 -12.80 8.52
N GLY A 133 0.86 -14.02 8.82
CA GLY A 133 1.70 -15.17 9.16
C GLY A 133 2.63 -15.66 8.05
N THR A 134 2.37 -15.33 6.77
CA THR A 134 3.30 -15.61 5.66
C THR A 134 4.24 -14.46 5.34
N MET A 135 4.07 -13.28 5.95
CA MET A 135 4.97 -12.15 5.73
C MET A 135 6.36 -12.42 6.33
N PRO A 136 7.45 -11.98 5.67
CA PRO A 136 8.79 -12.25 6.15
C PRO A 136 9.05 -11.74 7.57
N GLN A 137 9.44 -12.66 8.45
CA GLN A 137 9.87 -12.41 9.83
C GLN A 137 11.28 -13.00 9.99
N ILE A 138 12.24 -12.24 10.51
CA ILE A 138 13.62 -12.71 10.67
C ILE A 138 14.11 -12.64 12.10
N ASN A 139 14.85 -13.69 12.47
CA ASN A 139 15.40 -13.91 13.80
C ASN A 139 14.29 -13.96 14.84
N LYS A 140 14.47 -13.33 16.01
CA LYS A 140 13.48 -13.34 17.08
C LYS A 140 12.50 -12.18 16.93
N ALA A 141 11.79 -12.19 15.81
CA ALA A 141 10.77 -11.21 15.49
C ALA A 141 9.52 -11.94 15.01
N SER A 142 8.35 -11.41 15.34
CA SER A 142 7.08 -12.00 14.91
C SER A 142 6.00 -10.95 14.60
N LEU A 143 5.01 -11.39 13.83
CA LEU A 143 3.76 -10.69 13.61
C LEU A 143 2.60 -11.59 14.04
N SER A 144 1.67 -11.07 14.84
CA SER A 144 0.38 -11.71 15.14
C SER A 144 -0.75 -10.70 15.00
N ILE A 145 -2.01 -11.17 14.98
CA ILE A 145 -3.18 -10.31 15.11
C ILE A 145 -3.92 -10.72 16.39
N GLU A 146 -4.20 -9.74 17.23
CA GLU A 146 -4.86 -9.89 18.54
C GLU A 146 -5.95 -8.80 18.63
N GLU A 147 -7.21 -9.20 18.79
CA GLU A 147 -8.38 -8.31 18.94
C GLU A 147 -8.55 -7.23 17.84
N GLY A 148 -8.13 -7.53 16.60
CA GLY A 148 -8.19 -6.60 15.47
C GLY A 148 -7.01 -5.62 15.38
N LEU A 149 -5.99 -5.80 16.22
CA LEU A 149 -4.71 -5.09 16.18
C LEU A 149 -3.62 -6.00 15.62
N LEU A 150 -2.81 -5.51 14.68
CA LEU A 150 -1.53 -6.13 14.35
C LEU A 150 -0.56 -5.90 15.51
N LYS A 151 0.09 -6.96 15.95
CA LYS A 151 1.15 -6.92 16.95
C LYS A 151 2.48 -7.25 16.31
N MET A 152 3.40 -6.30 16.36
CA MET A 152 4.79 -6.45 15.91
C MET A 152 5.65 -6.69 17.15
N SER A 153 6.33 -7.83 17.22
CA SER A 153 7.09 -8.24 18.41
C SER A 153 8.56 -8.53 18.10
N LEU A 154 9.46 -8.18 19.01
CA LEU A 154 10.88 -8.55 19.03
C LEU A 154 11.23 -9.18 20.39
N GLU A 155 12.06 -10.21 20.41
CA GLU A 155 12.64 -10.77 21.65
C GLU A 155 14.08 -10.29 21.91
N ALA A 156 14.62 -10.63 23.08
CA ALA A 156 15.99 -10.31 23.47
C ALA A 156 17.04 -11.18 22.75
N GLY A 157 18.13 -10.55 22.33
CA GLY A 157 19.38 -11.18 21.86
C GLY A 157 19.70 -10.95 20.39
N SER A 158 20.96 -11.20 20.04
CA SER A 158 21.47 -11.25 18.67
C SER A 158 21.47 -12.67 18.12
N ASN A 159 21.72 -12.79 16.81
CA ASN A 159 21.57 -14.01 16.03
C ASN A 159 22.79 -14.20 15.11
N THR A 160 22.81 -15.28 14.32
CA THR A 160 23.85 -15.48 13.31
C THR A 160 23.75 -14.48 12.17
N VAL A 161 24.89 -13.93 11.75
CA VAL A 161 25.01 -13.16 10.50
C VAL A 161 24.57 -14.04 9.32
N GLY A 162 23.67 -13.50 8.48
CA GLY A 162 23.17 -14.20 7.29
C GLY A 162 21.74 -13.81 6.89
N GLY A 163 20.88 -13.45 7.85
CA GLY A 163 19.47 -13.14 7.57
C GLY A 163 19.23 -11.88 6.73
N PHE A 164 20.13 -10.90 6.78
CA PHE A 164 20.04 -9.67 5.99
C PHE A 164 21.08 -9.66 4.87
N VAL A 165 20.80 -8.95 3.77
CA VAL A 165 21.74 -8.80 2.64
C VAL A 165 23.07 -8.20 3.14
N GLY A 166 23.03 -7.01 3.76
CA GLY A 166 24.18 -6.36 4.42
C GLY A 166 24.71 -7.02 5.70
N GLY A 167 24.32 -8.26 6.02
CA GLY A 167 24.95 -9.05 7.09
C GLY A 167 24.62 -8.65 8.54
N GLY A 168 23.44 -8.08 8.79
CA GLY A 168 22.94 -7.82 10.14
C GLY A 168 22.74 -9.07 11.01
N ALA A 169 22.56 -8.85 12.31
CA ALA A 169 22.36 -9.89 13.33
C ALA A 169 21.21 -9.60 14.32
N GLY A 170 20.57 -8.42 14.22
CA GLY A 170 19.43 -8.01 15.03
C GLY A 170 18.08 -8.58 14.59
N ASN A 171 17.03 -8.25 15.32
CA ASN A 171 15.65 -8.69 15.09
C ASN A 171 14.89 -7.60 14.31
N LYS A 172 14.10 -7.99 13.30
CA LYS A 172 13.20 -7.09 12.57
C LYS A 172 11.90 -7.82 12.22
N ALA A 173 10.77 -7.16 12.46
CA ALA A 173 9.46 -7.57 11.96
C ALA A 173 9.06 -6.64 10.79
N VAL A 174 8.57 -7.18 9.67
CA VAL A 174 8.23 -6.42 8.46
C VAL A 174 6.78 -6.70 8.05
N LEU A 175 5.92 -5.70 8.24
CA LEU A 175 4.59 -5.66 7.64
C LEU A 175 4.70 -5.19 6.18
N GLN A 176 4.06 -5.91 5.27
CA GLN A 176 4.03 -5.59 3.84
C GLN A 176 2.74 -4.86 3.47
N LEU A 177 2.87 -3.70 2.81
CA LEU A 177 1.75 -2.85 2.38
C LEU A 177 1.55 -3.03 0.87
N ALA A 178 0.87 -4.12 0.49
CA ALA A 178 0.57 -4.45 -0.89
C ALA A 178 -0.43 -3.45 -1.53
N GLY A 179 -0.45 -3.37 -2.87
CA GLY A 179 -1.39 -2.51 -3.59
C GLY A 179 -0.95 -1.05 -3.79
N LEU A 180 0.35 -0.76 -3.62
CA LEU A 180 0.99 0.54 -3.87
C LEU A 180 2.04 0.49 -5.01
N ASN A 181 2.24 -0.68 -5.62
CA ASN A 181 3.09 -0.86 -6.81
C ASN A 181 2.64 0.04 -7.96
N GLY A 182 3.57 0.79 -8.56
CA GLY A 182 3.29 1.77 -9.61
C GLY A 182 2.95 3.18 -9.10
N MET A 183 2.65 3.37 -7.81
CA MET A 183 2.34 4.69 -7.25
C MET A 183 3.51 5.65 -7.42
N LYS A 184 3.32 6.72 -8.19
CA LYS A 184 4.33 7.76 -8.43
C LYS A 184 4.70 8.44 -7.13
N LEU A 185 5.99 8.54 -6.85
CA LEU A 185 6.53 9.06 -5.59
C LEU A 185 6.21 10.55 -5.37
N ARG A 186 6.05 11.30 -6.47
CA ARG A 186 5.56 12.70 -6.48
C ARG A 186 4.09 12.85 -6.10
N ASP A 187 3.31 11.77 -6.18
CA ASP A 187 1.89 11.77 -5.85
C ASP A 187 1.65 11.29 -4.40
N PHE A 188 2.69 10.86 -3.69
CA PHE A 188 2.57 10.53 -2.26
C PHE A 188 2.32 11.80 -1.45
N HIS A 189 1.14 11.89 -0.83
CA HIS A 189 0.73 13.07 -0.07
C HIS A 189 0.88 12.88 1.44
N SER A 190 0.41 11.75 1.95
CA SER A 190 0.65 11.38 3.35
C SER A 190 0.47 9.88 3.60
N MET A 191 0.98 9.43 4.74
CA MET A 191 0.63 8.16 5.38
C MET A 191 0.26 8.44 6.83
N THR A 192 -0.86 7.90 7.29
CA THR A 192 -1.17 7.83 8.73
C THR A 192 -1.03 6.39 9.21
N VAL A 193 -0.54 6.24 10.45
CA VAL A 193 -0.39 4.95 11.14
C VAL A 193 -0.94 5.13 12.55
N GLU A 194 -2.00 4.41 12.90
CA GLU A 194 -2.55 4.39 14.26
C GLU A 194 -1.89 3.28 15.06
N LEU A 195 -1.06 3.65 16.05
CA LEU A 195 -0.15 2.73 16.72
C LEU A 195 0.11 3.05 18.19
N GLN A 196 0.56 2.03 18.92
CA GLN A 196 0.99 2.07 20.33
C GLN A 196 2.36 1.36 20.39
N GLY A 197 3.31 1.92 21.14
CA GLY A 197 4.67 1.39 21.24
C GLY A 197 5.14 1.36 22.69
N ASP A 198 6.18 0.60 23.00
CA ASP A 198 6.71 0.55 24.37
C ASP A 198 7.51 1.82 24.76
N GLU A 199 7.54 2.10 26.06
CA GLU A 199 8.24 3.24 26.68
C GLU A 199 9.77 3.23 26.40
N ALA A 200 10.32 2.05 26.09
CA ALA A 200 11.71 1.85 25.71
C ALA A 200 12.00 2.14 24.22
N GLY A 201 10.98 2.16 23.35
CA GLY A 201 11.11 2.27 21.90
C GLY A 201 11.76 3.57 21.40
N VAL A 202 11.77 4.62 22.23
CA VAL A 202 12.29 5.96 21.88
C VAL A 202 13.51 6.38 22.72
N THR A 203 13.76 5.73 23.87
CA THR A 203 14.55 6.34 24.97
C THR A 203 15.96 5.79 25.17
N SER A 204 16.38 4.72 24.47
CA SER A 204 17.69 4.06 24.66
C SER A 204 18.60 4.06 23.42
N GLN A 205 19.41 5.11 23.28
CA GLN A 205 20.60 5.06 22.42
C GLN A 205 21.57 3.96 22.89
N PRO A 206 22.20 3.17 21.99
CA PRO A 206 22.09 3.15 20.53
C PRO A 206 21.25 1.97 19.97
N VAL A 207 20.35 1.35 20.76
CA VAL A 207 19.70 0.07 20.41
C VAL A 207 18.18 0.04 20.65
N SER A 208 17.52 1.19 20.83
CA SER A 208 16.05 1.24 20.82
C SER A 208 15.51 0.78 19.45
N PRO A 209 14.49 -0.09 19.44
CA PRO A 209 13.84 -0.51 18.20
C PRO A 209 12.90 0.59 17.72
N TYR A 210 13.37 1.35 16.74
CA TYR A 210 12.54 2.29 16.01
C TYR A 210 11.58 1.55 15.07
N VAL A 211 10.43 2.19 14.80
CA VAL A 211 9.63 1.90 13.60
C VAL A 211 10.08 2.84 12.49
N ALA A 212 10.12 2.33 11.27
CA ALA A 212 10.35 3.12 10.07
C ALA A 212 9.53 2.57 8.90
N ILE A 213 9.33 3.42 7.89
CA ILE A 213 8.64 3.08 6.64
C ILE A 213 9.70 2.99 5.55
N ASN A 214 9.77 1.87 4.84
CA ASN A 214 10.61 1.71 3.65
C ASN A 214 9.74 1.75 2.39
N LEU A 215 10.11 2.60 1.44
CA LEU A 215 9.59 2.59 0.07
C LEU A 215 10.70 2.11 -0.88
N THR A 216 10.53 0.93 -1.45
CA THR A 216 11.31 0.44 -2.58
C THR A 216 10.81 1.15 -3.84
N ILE A 217 11.70 1.82 -4.57
CA ILE A 217 11.36 2.63 -5.75
C ILE A 217 12.19 2.26 -6.99
N ASP A 218 11.57 2.27 -8.18
CA ASP A 218 12.28 2.34 -9.46
C ASP A 218 12.34 3.82 -9.88
N PRO A 219 13.52 4.46 -9.95
CA PRO A 219 13.65 5.87 -10.34
C PRO A 219 13.19 6.18 -11.78
N GLN A 220 12.87 5.16 -12.59
CA GLN A 220 12.30 5.30 -13.93
C GLN A 220 10.87 4.75 -14.06
N CYS A 221 10.35 4.08 -13.02
CA CYS A 221 9.06 3.38 -13.03
C CYS A 221 8.76 2.56 -14.30
N SER A 222 9.76 1.79 -14.72
CA SER A 222 9.72 0.98 -15.96
C SER A 222 8.96 -0.32 -15.84
N ALA A 223 8.75 -0.80 -14.61
CA ALA A 223 8.39 -2.18 -14.27
C ALA A 223 9.33 -3.27 -14.81
N ASP A 224 10.46 -2.93 -15.45
CA ASP A 224 11.36 -3.89 -16.10
C ASP A 224 11.83 -5.02 -15.15
N PRO A 225 11.75 -6.30 -15.57
CA PRO A 225 12.31 -7.41 -14.82
C PRO A 225 13.79 -7.22 -14.51
N ILE A 226 14.21 -7.60 -13.30
CA ILE A 226 15.63 -7.64 -12.94
C ILE A 226 16.26 -8.83 -13.70
N PRO A 227 17.38 -8.64 -14.43
CA PRO A 227 18.06 -9.74 -15.10
C PRO A 227 18.48 -10.84 -14.12
N SER A 228 18.35 -12.11 -14.52
CA SER A 228 18.62 -13.26 -13.65
C SER A 228 20.09 -13.45 -13.30
N ASP A 229 20.98 -12.83 -14.06
CA ASP A 229 22.43 -12.73 -13.84
C ASP A 229 22.87 -11.42 -13.16
N ALA A 230 21.95 -10.52 -12.84
CA ALA A 230 22.26 -9.25 -12.20
C ALA A 230 22.91 -9.44 -10.82
N THR A 231 23.76 -8.48 -10.47
CA THR A 231 24.42 -8.36 -9.16
C THR A 231 23.63 -7.48 -8.19
N LEU A 232 23.89 -7.58 -6.89
CA LEU A 232 23.30 -6.71 -5.87
C LEU A 232 23.59 -5.23 -6.14
N ASN A 233 24.75 -4.87 -6.70
CA ASN A 233 25.01 -3.48 -7.11
C ASN A 233 24.09 -3.02 -8.25
N GLN A 234 23.89 -3.84 -9.30
CA GLN A 234 22.93 -3.51 -10.36
C GLN A 234 21.49 -3.45 -9.83
N LEU A 235 21.13 -4.28 -8.85
CA LEU A 235 19.84 -4.20 -8.17
C LEU A 235 19.70 -2.91 -7.36
N ARG A 236 20.73 -2.50 -6.59
CA ARG A 236 20.77 -1.20 -5.88
C ARG A 236 20.70 -0.01 -6.84
N GLU A 237 21.30 -0.14 -8.03
CA GLU A 237 21.29 0.85 -9.12
C GLU A 237 19.96 0.90 -9.88
N ARG A 238 19.12 -0.14 -9.80
CA ARG A 238 17.78 -0.19 -10.41
C ARG A 238 16.64 0.09 -9.43
N ARG A 239 16.72 -0.42 -8.20
CA ARG A 239 15.71 -0.29 -7.15
C ARG A 239 16.35 0.41 -5.95
N ARG A 240 15.97 1.66 -5.66
CA ARG A 240 16.41 2.36 -4.43
C ARG A 240 15.47 2.02 -3.28
N ILE A 241 15.93 2.23 -2.05
CA ILE A 241 15.05 2.31 -0.89
C ILE A 241 15.14 3.71 -0.28
N LEU A 242 13.97 4.33 -0.13
CA LEU A 242 13.77 5.49 0.72
C LEU A 242 13.24 5.02 2.07
N SER A 243 13.91 5.40 3.15
CA SER A 243 13.46 5.17 4.51
C SER A 243 12.91 6.48 5.08
N PHE A 244 11.67 6.48 5.57
CA PHE A 244 11.24 7.44 6.57
C PHE A 244 11.62 6.90 7.95
N ASP A 245 12.53 7.59 8.63
CA ASP A 245 13.13 7.20 9.89
C ASP A 245 12.86 8.28 10.96
N PRO A 246 11.85 8.10 11.82
CA PRO A 246 11.45 9.09 12.82
C PRO A 246 12.48 9.27 13.96
N TYR A 247 13.52 8.43 14.07
CA TYR A 247 14.34 8.29 15.28
C TYR A 247 15.03 9.57 15.76
N TYR A 248 15.36 10.52 14.87
CA TYR A 248 16.06 11.77 15.24
C TYR A 248 15.18 13.03 15.30
N HIS A 249 13.96 13.01 14.74
CA HIS A 249 13.07 14.18 14.65
C HIS A 249 11.64 13.93 15.14
N PHE A 250 11.37 12.70 15.60
CA PHE A 250 10.23 12.31 16.44
C PHE A 250 9.97 13.38 17.55
N ILE A 251 8.83 13.97 17.91
CA ILE A 251 7.41 13.77 17.60
C ILE A 251 6.74 15.16 17.51
N GLN A 252 5.47 15.15 17.13
CA GLN A 252 4.42 16.12 17.53
C GLN A 252 4.46 16.44 19.07
N PRO A 253 3.61 17.34 19.64
CA PRO A 253 3.83 18.00 20.94
C PRO A 253 4.16 17.20 22.23
N ALA A 254 4.16 15.87 22.22
CA ALA A 254 4.72 15.03 23.28
C ALA A 254 5.78 14.07 22.68
N PRO A 255 7.05 14.09 23.13
CA PRO A 255 8.18 13.41 22.47
C PRO A 255 8.25 11.87 22.70
N HIS A 256 7.13 11.24 23.06
CA HIS A 256 7.03 9.80 23.27
C HIS A 256 5.79 9.23 22.58
N LEU A 257 5.94 8.08 21.91
CA LEU A 257 4.78 7.24 21.59
C LEU A 257 4.17 6.76 22.89
N SER A 258 2.84 6.68 22.95
CA SER A 258 2.17 6.20 24.15
C SER A 258 2.31 4.68 24.25
N SER A 259 2.59 4.23 25.47
CA SER A 259 2.55 2.83 25.90
C SER A 259 1.19 2.42 26.48
N GLU A 260 0.27 3.37 26.68
CA GLU A 260 -1.04 3.16 27.31
C GLU A 260 -2.23 3.28 26.34
N GLU A 261 -2.06 3.99 25.22
CA GLU A 261 -3.13 4.28 24.26
C GLU A 261 -2.61 4.38 22.81
N LEU A 262 -3.47 4.08 21.84
CA LEU A 262 -3.17 4.23 20.41
C LEU A 262 -3.06 5.72 20.03
N ARG A 263 -2.10 6.03 19.14
CA ARG A 263 -1.82 7.37 18.62
C ARG A 263 -1.67 7.34 17.11
N VAL A 264 -2.20 8.35 16.43
CA VAL A 264 -2.00 8.52 14.98
C VAL A 264 -0.68 9.25 14.74
N MET A 265 0.28 8.55 14.13
CA MET A 265 1.45 9.15 13.50
C MET A 265 1.08 9.55 12.07
N THR A 266 1.28 10.82 11.71
CA THR A 266 1.15 11.30 10.33
C THR A 266 2.53 11.58 9.75
N VAL A 267 2.80 11.06 8.55
CA VAL A 267 4.01 11.27 7.77
C VAL A 267 3.63 11.90 6.44
N THR A 268 4.30 12.99 6.07
CA THR A 268 4.09 13.72 4.79
C THR A 268 5.44 13.88 4.06
N PRO A 269 5.46 14.30 2.78
CA PRO A 269 6.70 14.65 2.09
C PRO A 269 7.56 15.66 2.86
N ALA A 270 6.92 16.65 3.48
CA ALA A 270 7.56 17.70 4.27
C ALA A 270 8.09 17.24 5.64
N THR A 271 7.73 16.04 6.11
CA THR A 271 8.10 15.57 7.46
C THR A 271 9.58 15.18 7.52
N PRO A 272 10.42 15.79 8.39
CA PRO A 272 11.82 15.40 8.54
C PRO A 272 11.95 13.94 8.99
N GLY A 273 12.87 13.20 8.35
CA GLY A 273 13.08 11.78 8.59
C GLY A 273 13.32 10.97 7.32
N TRP A 274 13.04 11.53 6.14
CA TRP A 274 13.25 10.86 4.86
C TRP A 274 14.72 10.87 4.45
N ARG A 275 15.25 9.67 4.12
CA ARG A 275 16.62 9.48 3.63
C ARG A 275 16.70 8.31 2.64
N PRO A 276 17.59 8.35 1.64
CA PRO A 276 17.98 7.15 0.92
C PRO A 276 18.68 6.18 1.88
N SER A 277 18.41 4.88 1.76
CA SER A 277 19.08 3.90 2.61
C SER A 277 20.53 3.64 2.17
N ALA A 278 21.34 3.11 3.10
CA ALA A 278 22.75 2.81 2.86
C ALA A 278 22.90 1.76 1.74
N GLY A 279 23.82 2.02 0.81
CA GLY A 279 24.00 1.20 -0.40
C GLY A 279 23.05 1.52 -1.55
N THR A 280 21.95 2.26 -1.32
CA THR A 280 21.01 2.71 -2.37
C THR A 280 21.00 4.23 -2.51
N ALA A 281 22.15 4.82 -2.84
CA ALA A 281 22.27 6.26 -3.04
C ALA A 281 21.52 6.74 -4.30
N ILE A 282 20.81 7.84 -4.18
CA ILE A 282 20.19 8.58 -5.29
C ILE A 282 21.26 9.51 -5.88
N LEU A 283 21.28 9.65 -7.21
CA LEU A 283 22.26 10.47 -7.94
C LEU A 283 21.63 11.81 -8.36
N GLY A 284 22.38 12.67 -9.03
CA GLY A 284 21.88 13.94 -9.58
C GLY A 284 22.20 15.16 -8.71
N LYS A 285 21.79 15.16 -7.43
CA LYS A 285 21.96 16.32 -6.53
C LYS A 285 22.72 15.99 -5.23
N SER A 286 23.65 16.86 -4.85
CA SER A 286 24.35 16.79 -3.57
C SER A 286 23.51 17.41 -2.46
N GLN A 287 22.76 16.59 -1.73
CA GLN A 287 21.86 17.04 -0.68
C GLN A 287 22.48 16.79 0.70
N PRO A 288 22.79 17.84 1.49
CA PRO A 288 23.43 17.66 2.80
C PRO A 288 22.51 16.97 3.81
N ASP A 289 21.19 17.13 3.66
CA ASP A 289 20.19 16.60 4.60
C ASP A 289 19.51 15.32 4.13
N PHE A 290 19.30 15.15 2.82
CA PHE A 290 18.76 13.93 2.21
C PHE A 290 19.87 12.92 1.83
N ASN A 291 20.56 12.35 2.82
CA ASN A 291 21.62 11.35 2.59
C ASN A 291 21.58 10.20 3.63
N PRO A 292 22.22 9.04 3.39
CA PRO A 292 22.05 7.86 4.26
C PRO A 292 22.52 8.00 5.72
N ASN A 293 23.28 9.05 6.05
CA ASN A 293 23.80 9.32 7.39
C ASN A 293 23.16 10.57 8.04
N ASN A 294 22.20 11.22 7.38
CA ASN A 294 21.46 12.35 7.93
C ASN A 294 19.97 12.01 7.91
N HIS A 295 19.25 12.52 8.90
CA HIS A 295 17.85 12.19 9.16
C HIS A 295 16.96 13.45 9.13
N ALA A 296 17.55 14.63 8.89
CA ALA A 296 16.81 15.89 8.74
C ALA A 296 16.08 16.01 7.38
N GLY A 297 16.43 15.16 6.40
CA GLY A 297 15.92 15.21 5.03
C GLY A 297 14.41 14.98 4.89
N ARG A 298 13.88 15.45 3.76
CA ARG A 298 12.45 15.45 3.40
C ARG A 298 12.23 14.82 2.02
N LEU A 299 11.08 14.22 1.79
CA LEU A 299 10.78 13.64 0.47
C LEU A 299 10.62 14.73 -0.61
N GLU A 300 10.22 15.94 -0.22
CA GLU A 300 10.18 17.13 -1.09
C GLU A 300 11.55 17.49 -1.68
N GLU A 301 12.63 17.02 -1.05
CA GLU A 301 14.00 17.24 -1.53
C GLU A 301 14.38 16.23 -2.62
N PHE A 302 13.69 15.09 -2.75
CA PHE A 302 13.99 14.05 -3.74
C PHE A 302 14.12 14.62 -5.16
N ASP A 303 15.10 14.13 -5.92
CA ASP A 303 15.44 14.69 -7.23
C ASP A 303 14.44 14.29 -8.35
N PHE A 304 13.23 14.84 -8.28
CA PHE A 304 12.18 14.73 -9.30
C PHE A 304 12.51 15.41 -10.64
N GLU A 305 13.66 16.09 -10.76
CA GLU A 305 14.17 16.63 -12.02
C GLU A 305 14.95 15.55 -12.79
N SER A 306 15.83 14.81 -12.10
CA SER A 306 16.52 13.63 -12.65
C SER A 306 15.60 12.41 -12.75
N TYR A 307 14.62 12.29 -11.85
CA TYR A 307 13.74 11.12 -11.69
C TYR A 307 12.26 11.51 -11.63
N PRO A 308 11.72 12.17 -12.67
CA PRO A 308 10.32 12.63 -12.68
C PRO A 308 9.32 11.49 -12.54
N GLU A 309 9.65 10.33 -13.11
CA GLU A 309 8.74 9.20 -13.19
C GLU A 309 8.83 8.22 -12.01
N ALA A 310 9.70 8.47 -11.03
CA ALA A 310 9.96 7.55 -9.92
C ALA A 310 8.68 7.06 -9.22
N CYS A 311 8.57 5.76 -8.97
CA CYS A 311 7.41 5.16 -8.31
C CYS A 311 7.79 4.05 -7.33
N ILE A 312 6.89 3.79 -6.38
CA ILE A 312 6.94 2.62 -5.48
C ILE A 312 6.80 1.35 -6.32
N VAL A 313 7.61 0.33 -6.04
CA VAL A 313 7.63 -0.91 -6.81
C VAL A 313 7.82 -2.15 -5.94
N ASP A 314 7.04 -3.18 -6.25
CA ASP A 314 7.21 -4.52 -5.68
C ASP A 314 8.46 -5.20 -6.27
N GLY A 315 9.06 -6.13 -5.51
CA GLY A 315 10.16 -6.98 -5.96
C GLY A 315 11.36 -7.05 -5.01
N ALA A 316 12.46 -7.61 -5.52
CA ALA A 316 13.69 -7.83 -4.77
C ALA A 316 14.42 -6.53 -4.41
N THR A 317 15.11 -6.53 -3.27
CA THR A 317 15.81 -5.36 -2.73
C THR A 317 17.32 -5.61 -2.59
N GLY A 318 18.14 -4.66 -3.03
CA GLY A 318 19.58 -4.87 -3.16
C GLY A 318 20.41 -4.64 -1.89
N ASP A 319 19.90 -3.88 -0.91
CA ASP A 319 20.37 -3.87 0.49
C ASP A 319 19.35 -3.17 1.42
N ALA A 320 19.75 -2.11 2.15
CA ALA A 320 18.99 -1.37 3.16
C ALA A 320 18.70 -2.12 4.47
N GLY A 321 19.41 -3.21 4.77
CA GLY A 321 19.02 -4.09 5.88
C GLY A 321 17.64 -4.72 5.67
N MET A 322 17.29 -4.97 4.41
CA MET A 322 16.24 -5.91 4.00
C MET A 322 16.76 -7.34 4.02
N TYR A 323 15.85 -8.31 3.95
CA TYR A 323 16.21 -9.70 4.18
C TYR A 323 16.86 -10.31 2.95
N ARG A 324 17.66 -11.32 3.24
CA ARG A 324 18.21 -12.22 2.26
C ARG A 324 17.21 -13.34 1.97
N ASP A 325 17.10 -13.75 0.72
CA ASP A 325 16.57 -15.08 0.43
C ASP A 325 17.59 -16.11 0.91
N VAL A 326 17.25 -16.83 1.97
CA VAL A 326 18.05 -17.93 2.55
C VAL A 326 17.54 -19.31 2.14
N THR A 327 16.54 -19.38 1.26
CA THR A 327 16.06 -20.63 0.65
C THR A 327 16.95 -21.08 -0.51
N ASP A 328 17.65 -20.13 -1.15
CA ASP A 328 18.78 -20.40 -2.04
C ASP A 328 20.07 -20.64 -1.21
N GLU A 329 20.60 -21.87 -1.27
CA GLU A 329 21.84 -22.27 -0.58
C GLU A 329 23.06 -21.40 -0.94
N THR A 330 23.10 -20.82 -2.15
CA THR A 330 24.20 -19.92 -2.57
C THR A 330 24.15 -18.55 -1.90
N CYS A 331 22.98 -18.17 -1.38
CA CYS A 331 22.75 -16.93 -0.66
C CYS A 331 22.91 -17.13 0.87
N ALA A 332 22.70 -18.35 1.39
CA ALA A 332 22.76 -18.72 2.81
C ALA A 332 24.18 -18.71 3.45
N THR A 333 24.94 -17.63 3.25
CA THR A 333 26.31 -17.45 3.77
C THR A 333 26.33 -16.79 5.15
N SER A 334 27.33 -17.12 5.97
CA SER A 334 27.57 -16.57 7.32
C SER A 334 28.20 -15.17 7.36
N ASN A 335 28.28 -14.48 6.22
CA ASN A 335 28.87 -13.14 6.06
C ASN A 335 27.85 -12.17 5.45
N ALA A 336 28.16 -10.88 5.41
CA ALA A 336 27.46 -9.93 4.53
C ALA A 336 27.67 -10.29 3.06
N LEU A 337 26.69 -10.01 2.20
CA LEU A 337 26.87 -10.12 0.74
C LEU A 337 27.48 -8.83 0.18
N ASP A 338 28.59 -8.96 -0.54
CA ASP A 338 29.16 -7.84 -1.27
C ASP A 338 28.35 -7.51 -2.54
N GLY A 339 28.69 -6.39 -3.18
CA GLY A 339 27.97 -5.89 -4.35
C GLY A 339 28.03 -6.74 -5.62
N THR A 340 28.88 -7.77 -5.67
CA THR A 340 29.03 -8.69 -6.80
C THR A 340 28.24 -9.99 -6.63
N ALA A 341 27.71 -10.29 -5.44
CA ALA A 341 26.78 -11.39 -5.24
C ALA A 341 25.49 -11.18 -6.05
N SER A 342 24.76 -12.27 -6.35
CA SER A 342 23.58 -12.20 -7.23
C SER A 342 22.41 -11.43 -6.60
N ALA A 343 21.73 -10.64 -7.44
CA ALA A 343 20.51 -9.91 -7.12
C ALA A 343 19.40 -10.80 -6.54
N ARG A 344 19.36 -12.08 -6.93
CA ARG A 344 18.38 -13.07 -6.43
C ARG A 344 18.47 -13.33 -4.93
N CYS A 345 19.59 -12.98 -4.30
CA CYS A 345 19.74 -13.09 -2.85
C CYS A 345 18.99 -12.00 -2.06
N GLY A 346 18.43 -10.98 -2.71
CA GLY A 346 17.49 -10.06 -2.09
C GLY A 346 16.07 -10.64 -2.11
N LEU A 347 15.44 -10.82 -0.95
CA LEU A 347 14.08 -11.34 -0.88
C LEU A 347 13.09 -10.36 -1.56
N PRO A 348 12.07 -10.82 -2.31
CA PRO A 348 11.05 -9.95 -2.88
C PRO A 348 10.02 -9.49 -1.84
N TYR A 349 9.54 -8.26 -2.00
CA TYR A 349 8.56 -7.62 -1.12
C TYR A 349 7.46 -6.87 -1.88
N SER A 350 6.36 -6.57 -1.21
CA SER A 350 5.55 -5.40 -1.55
C SER A 350 6.36 -4.11 -1.34
N GLY A 351 6.29 -3.17 -2.27
CA GLY A 351 7.22 -2.04 -2.36
C GLY A 351 7.18 -1.09 -1.17
N ALA A 352 6.04 -0.97 -0.49
CA ALA A 352 5.88 -0.21 0.74
C ALA A 352 5.86 -1.13 1.96
N LEU A 353 6.63 -0.80 2.98
CA LEU A 353 6.87 -1.64 4.15
C LEU A 353 6.85 -0.81 5.44
N LEU A 354 6.14 -1.30 6.46
CA LEU A 354 6.28 -0.81 7.84
C LEU A 354 7.11 -1.84 8.61
N PHE A 355 8.17 -1.42 9.31
CA PHE A 355 9.00 -2.36 10.07
C PHE A 355 9.33 -1.88 11.47
N LEU A 356 9.38 -2.82 12.41
CA LEU A 356 9.84 -2.64 13.78
C LEU A 356 11.23 -3.27 13.93
N GLY A 357 12.19 -2.53 14.47
CA GLY A 357 13.55 -3.01 14.72
C GLY A 357 14.51 -2.87 13.53
N SER A 358 15.67 -3.49 13.62
CA SER A 358 16.79 -3.20 12.72
C SER A 358 17.77 -4.37 12.59
N SER A 359 18.71 -4.25 11.67
CA SER A 359 19.86 -5.15 11.52
C SER A 359 20.78 -5.22 12.77
N SER A 360 20.59 -4.34 13.76
CA SER A 360 21.32 -4.27 15.03
C SER A 360 20.45 -4.36 16.29
N ALA A 361 19.12 -4.37 16.18
CA ALA A 361 18.21 -4.39 17.33
C ALA A 361 18.27 -5.74 18.08
N THR A 362 18.53 -5.72 19.39
CA THR A 362 18.65 -6.92 20.23
C THR A 362 17.84 -6.85 21.52
N GLN A 363 17.00 -5.82 21.66
CA GLN A 363 16.12 -5.62 22.81
C GLN A 363 14.72 -6.19 22.56
N VAL A 364 14.02 -6.55 23.63
CA VAL A 364 12.58 -6.88 23.56
C VAL A 364 11.81 -5.64 23.14
N SER A 365 10.80 -5.79 22.29
CA SER A 365 9.83 -4.73 22.02
C SER A 365 8.50 -5.28 21.52
N ASN A 366 7.40 -4.59 21.83
CA ASN A 366 6.05 -4.95 21.39
C ASN A 366 5.31 -3.68 20.98
N TRP A 367 4.86 -3.64 19.73
CA TRP A 367 4.09 -2.52 19.18
C TRP A 367 2.76 -3.04 18.63
N LEU A 368 1.69 -2.26 18.80
CA LEU A 368 0.37 -2.54 18.25
C LEU A 368 0.06 -1.52 17.15
N VAL A 369 -0.52 -1.97 16.05
CA VAL A 369 -0.98 -1.14 14.93
C VAL A 369 -2.44 -1.49 14.64
N LYS A 370 -3.31 -0.47 14.60
CA LYS A 370 -4.76 -0.62 14.36
C LYS A 370 -5.14 -0.37 12.91
N GLU A 371 -4.59 0.69 12.32
CA GLU A 371 -4.91 1.14 10.97
C GLU A 371 -3.69 1.81 10.33
N ILE A 372 -3.53 1.63 9.02
CA ILE A 372 -2.62 2.43 8.19
C ILE A 372 -3.44 2.99 7.04
N LYS A 373 -3.33 4.29 6.75
CA LYS A 373 -3.90 4.89 5.54
C LYS A 373 -2.82 5.56 4.71
N VAL A 374 -2.92 5.44 3.39
CA VAL A 374 -2.02 6.06 2.43
C VAL A 374 -2.83 6.95 1.50
N PHE A 375 -2.42 8.22 1.41
CA PHE A 375 -3.12 9.26 0.67
C PHE A 375 -2.31 9.68 -0.56
N ARG A 376 -3.00 9.80 -1.70
CA ARG A 376 -2.44 10.34 -2.93
C ARG A 376 -2.81 11.82 -3.03
N LYS A 377 -1.94 12.64 -3.63
CA LYS A 377 -2.31 14.00 -4.04
C LYS A 377 -3.16 13.91 -5.30
N GLU A 378 -4.41 14.34 -5.22
CA GLU A 378 -5.27 14.51 -6.40
C GLU A 378 -5.07 15.90 -7.01
N ASN A 379 -4.80 15.97 -8.31
CA ASN A 379 -4.77 17.22 -9.07
C ASN A 379 -6.18 17.52 -9.57
N VAL A 380 -6.98 18.20 -8.74
CA VAL A 380 -8.36 18.57 -9.10
C VAL A 380 -8.37 19.42 -10.38
N ASN A 381 -8.85 18.81 -11.46
CA ASN A 381 -9.13 19.44 -12.76
C ASN A 381 -7.99 20.28 -13.37
N GLY A 382 -6.91 19.63 -13.84
CA GLY A 382 -6.16 20.04 -15.05
C GLY A 382 -5.63 21.48 -15.13
N GLY A 383 -5.44 22.16 -14.02
CA GLY A 383 -5.09 23.59 -13.97
C GLY A 383 -5.28 24.30 -12.63
N GLY A 384 -5.80 23.61 -11.60
CA GLY A 384 -5.89 24.12 -10.23
C GLY A 384 -4.53 24.48 -9.62
N THR A 385 -4.56 25.32 -8.59
CA THR A 385 -3.36 25.70 -7.84
C THR A 385 -2.92 24.59 -6.88
N PRO A 386 -1.63 24.50 -6.47
CA PRO A 386 -1.15 23.38 -5.65
C PRO A 386 -1.80 23.21 -4.27
N ASP A 387 -2.56 24.19 -3.77
CA ASP A 387 -3.31 24.13 -2.51
C ASP A 387 -4.72 23.49 -2.65
N ASP A 388 -5.26 23.34 -3.87
CA ASP A 388 -6.64 22.88 -4.11
C ASP A 388 -6.79 21.33 -4.13
N SER A 389 -5.76 20.59 -3.71
CA SER A 389 -5.77 19.12 -3.76
C SER A 389 -6.60 18.49 -2.64
N VAL A 390 -7.62 17.71 -3.01
CA VAL A 390 -8.36 16.84 -2.08
C VAL A 390 -7.45 15.73 -1.57
N GLU A 391 -7.52 15.43 -0.26
CA GLU A 391 -6.92 14.24 0.32
C GLU A 391 -7.88 13.05 0.14
N GLN A 392 -7.40 11.97 -0.48
CA GLN A 392 -8.16 10.74 -0.67
C GLN A 392 -7.32 9.54 -0.22
N ALA A 393 -7.88 8.64 0.60
CA ALA A 393 -7.19 7.43 1.04
C ALA A 393 -7.22 6.38 -0.08
N ILE A 394 -6.11 6.22 -0.82
CA ILE A 394 -6.00 5.23 -1.90
C ILE A 394 -5.84 3.79 -1.39
N ARG A 395 -5.35 3.63 -0.15
CA ARG A 395 -5.28 2.36 0.57
C ARG A 395 -5.52 2.59 2.05
N THR A 396 -6.40 1.80 2.63
CA THR A 396 -6.51 1.59 4.08
C THR A 396 -6.10 0.16 4.39
N TYR A 397 -5.34 -0.08 5.45
CA TYR A 397 -4.98 -1.43 5.92
C TYR A 397 -5.52 -1.64 7.34
N ARG A 398 -6.24 -2.76 7.52
CA ARG A 398 -6.79 -3.22 8.82
C ARG A 398 -6.52 -4.70 9.01
N PHE A 399 -6.80 -5.21 10.20
CA PHE A 399 -6.34 -6.52 10.67
C PHE A 399 -7.49 -7.38 11.22
N GLN A 400 -7.53 -8.68 10.90
CA GLN A 400 -8.59 -9.62 11.34
C GLN A 400 -8.10 -11.06 11.55
#